data_AF-S0FJX0-F1
#
_entry.id   AF-S0FJX0-F1
#
_cell.length_a   1.000
_cell.length_b   1.000
_cell.length_c   1.000
_cell.angle_alpha   90.00
_cell.angle_beta   90.00
_cell.angle_gamma   90.00
#
_symmetry.space_group_name_H-M   'P 1'
#
loop_
_entity.id
_entity.type
_entity.pdbx_description
1 polymer ?
#
loop_
_entity_poly.entity_id
_entity_poly.type
_entity_poly.pdbx_seq_one_letter_code
_entity_poly.pdbx_strand_id
1 'polypeptide(L)'
;MKRTKCCNNCERGTPMHLTRDILCKYHGVVTPDYCCFKYKGSADTAADRQNSYKCIHCEYFLVELDSPDQDFGKCKLFSAREYDGNKRNACSKFSRKMLIEVS
;
A
#
# COMPACT_ATOMS: atom_id res chain seq x y z
N MET A 1 -19.07 -14.16 9.88
CA MET A 1 -19.97 -13.44 8.96
C MET A 1 -19.53 -13.73 7.53
N LYS A 2 -20.42 -14.27 6.66
CA LYS A 2 -20.08 -14.52 5.25
C LYS A 2 -20.01 -13.17 4.53
N ARG A 3 -18.84 -12.80 3.96
CA ARG A 3 -18.70 -11.57 3.15
C ARG A 3 -19.66 -11.67 1.95
N THR A 4 -20.65 -10.79 1.87
CA THR A 4 -21.58 -10.73 0.74
C THR A 4 -20.82 -10.26 -0.51
N LYS A 5 -20.95 -11.00 -1.62
CA LYS A 5 -20.33 -10.63 -2.90
C LYS A 5 -21.09 -9.44 -3.48
N CYS A 6 -20.42 -8.31 -3.66
CA CYS A 6 -21.01 -7.09 -4.22
C CYS A 6 -19.94 -6.22 -4.90
N CYS A 7 -20.39 -5.27 -5.71
CA CYS A 7 -19.56 -4.33 -6.46
C CYS A 7 -18.68 -3.47 -5.55
N ASN A 8 -19.08 -3.28 -4.28
CA ASN A 8 -18.26 -2.61 -3.27
C ASN A 8 -16.95 -3.33 -2.97
N ASN A 9 -16.93 -4.66 -3.12
CA ASN A 9 -15.76 -5.50 -2.85
C ASN A 9 -15.23 -6.12 -4.16
N CYS A 10 -15.50 -5.48 -5.29
CA CYS A 10 -15.11 -5.96 -6.62
C CYS A 10 -13.92 -5.15 -7.14
N GLU A 11 -12.86 -5.82 -7.62
CA GLU A 11 -11.68 -5.17 -8.24
C GLU A 11 -12.03 -4.27 -9.42
N ARG A 12 -13.24 -4.43 -9.97
CA ARG A 12 -13.71 -3.77 -11.19
C ARG A 12 -14.75 -2.69 -10.92
N GLY A 13 -15.04 -2.42 -9.64
CA GLY A 13 -15.88 -1.32 -9.18
C GLY A 13 -15.00 -0.17 -8.71
N THR A 14 -15.28 1.04 -9.18
CA THR A 14 -14.65 2.26 -8.66
C THR A 14 -15.70 3.05 -7.86
N PRO A 15 -15.48 3.34 -6.56
CA PRO A 15 -16.43 4.11 -5.77
C PRO A 15 -16.48 5.57 -6.27
N MET A 16 -17.69 6.11 -6.40
CA MET A 16 -17.93 7.50 -6.76
C MET A 16 -18.01 8.35 -5.49
N HIS A 17 -17.17 9.39 -5.40
CA HIS A 17 -17.07 10.25 -4.21
C HIS A 17 -18.34 11.08 -3.93
N LEU A 18 -19.17 11.34 -4.94
CA LEU A 18 -20.33 12.22 -4.82
C LEU A 18 -21.60 11.49 -4.36
N THR A 19 -21.91 10.34 -4.96
CA THR A 19 -23.21 9.68 -4.80
C THR A 19 -23.15 8.39 -3.98
N ARG A 20 -21.97 7.98 -3.52
CA ARG A 20 -21.71 6.66 -2.90
C ARG A 20 -22.02 5.48 -3.82
N ASP A 21 -22.31 5.70 -5.10
CA ASP A 21 -22.47 4.65 -6.10
C ASP A 21 -21.12 4.09 -6.53
N ILE A 22 -21.16 3.02 -7.31
CA ILE A 22 -19.99 2.35 -7.87
C ILE A 22 -20.06 2.40 -9.37
N LEU A 23 -19.00 2.89 -10.01
CA LEU A 23 -18.79 2.74 -11.43
C LEU A 23 -18.26 1.34 -11.73
N CYS A 24 -19.16 0.44 -12.15
CA CYS A 24 -18.83 -0.89 -12.63
C CYS A 24 -18.38 -0.83 -14.09
N LYS A 25 -17.22 -1.42 -14.39
CA LYS A 25 -16.67 -1.50 -15.77
C LYS A 25 -17.64 -2.07 -16.82
N TYR A 26 -18.59 -2.93 -16.41
CA TYR A 26 -19.51 -3.61 -17.34
C TYR A 26 -20.94 -3.06 -17.33
N HIS A 27 -21.38 -2.47 -16.22
CA HIS A 27 -22.78 -2.06 -16.03
C HIS A 27 -22.96 -0.55 -15.85
N GLY A 28 -21.87 0.23 -15.83
CA GLY A 28 -21.94 1.66 -15.54
C GLY A 28 -22.15 1.91 -14.05
N VAL A 29 -22.94 2.91 -13.71
CA VAL A 29 -23.21 3.30 -12.32
C VAL A 29 -24.18 2.30 -11.69
N VAL A 30 -23.76 1.66 -10.60
CA VAL A 30 -24.53 0.67 -9.85
C VAL A 30 -24.47 0.97 -8.36
N THR A 31 -25.43 0.45 -7.60
CA THR A 31 -25.42 0.58 -6.14
C THR A 31 -24.31 -0.28 -5.51
N PRO A 32 -23.82 0.06 -4.30
CA PRO A 32 -22.73 -0.69 -3.65
C PRO A 32 -23.03 -2.16 -3.36
N ASP A 33 -24.31 -2.48 -3.13
CA ASP A 33 -24.84 -3.80 -2.85
C ASP A 33 -25.11 -4.62 -4.13
N TYR A 34 -25.05 -4.01 -5.31
CA TYR A 34 -25.21 -4.71 -6.59
C TYR A 34 -24.11 -5.75 -6.80
N CYS A 35 -24.44 -6.95 -7.27
CA CYS A 35 -23.45 -7.98 -7.61
C CYS A 35 -23.41 -8.20 -9.12
N CYS A 36 -22.35 -7.73 -9.78
CA CYS A 36 -22.21 -7.92 -11.22
C CYS A 36 -21.88 -9.37 -11.60
N PHE A 37 -22.34 -9.83 -12.77
CA PHE A 37 -22.12 -11.20 -13.24
C PHE A 37 -20.64 -11.58 -13.41
N LYS A 38 -19.77 -10.58 -13.66
CA LYS A 38 -18.31 -10.75 -13.73
C LYS A 38 -17.62 -10.30 -12.43
N TYR A 39 -18.26 -10.52 -11.28
CA TYR A 39 -17.67 -10.23 -9.98
C TYR A 39 -16.29 -10.88 -9.85
N LYS A 40 -15.30 -10.04 -9.57
CA LYS A 40 -13.96 -10.48 -9.18
C LYS A 40 -13.69 -9.83 -7.84
N GLY A 41 -13.75 -10.62 -6.78
CA GLY A 41 -13.49 -10.11 -5.44
C GLY A 41 -12.13 -9.46 -5.41
N SER A 42 -12.05 -8.25 -4.86
CA SER A 42 -10.77 -7.68 -4.48
C SER A 42 -10.16 -8.61 -3.46
N ALA A 43 -9.25 -9.48 -3.92
CA ALA A 43 -8.28 -10.05 -3.01
C ALA A 43 -7.62 -8.83 -2.35
N ASP A 44 -7.60 -8.81 -1.02
CA ASP A 44 -7.03 -7.78 -0.14
C ASP A 44 -5.52 -7.56 -0.43
N THR A 45 -5.17 -7.19 -1.66
CA THR A 45 -3.81 -7.12 -2.20
C THR A 45 -3.17 -5.75 -1.96
N ALA A 46 -3.93 -4.79 -1.45
CA ALA A 46 -3.38 -3.54 -0.94
C ALA A 46 -2.78 -3.70 0.47
N ALA A 47 -3.38 -4.55 1.32
CA ALA A 47 -2.89 -4.78 2.68
C ALA A 47 -1.65 -5.68 2.71
N ASP A 48 -1.55 -6.66 1.81
CA ASP A 48 -0.43 -7.62 1.81
C ASP A 48 0.87 -7.04 1.23
N ARG A 49 0.76 -6.04 0.33
CA ARG A 49 1.95 -5.32 -0.18
C ARG A 49 2.52 -4.31 0.82
N GLN A 50 1.75 -3.87 1.80
CA GLN A 50 2.26 -3.00 2.86
C GLN A 50 3.11 -3.76 3.89
N ASN A 51 2.96 -5.09 3.98
CA ASN A 51 3.65 -5.90 4.98
C ASN A 51 5.06 -6.37 4.57
N SER A 52 5.49 -6.12 3.34
CA SER A 52 6.85 -6.46 2.87
C SER A 52 7.82 -5.29 2.87
N TYR A 53 7.34 -4.03 2.94
CA TYR A 53 8.25 -2.90 2.96
C TYR A 53 8.95 -2.78 4.32
N LYS A 54 10.27 -2.83 4.27
CA LYS A 54 11.17 -2.59 5.38
C LYS A 54 11.54 -1.10 5.49
N CYS A 55 12.02 -0.70 6.66
CA CYS A 55 12.50 0.65 6.89
C CYS A 55 13.58 1.07 5.88
N ILE A 56 14.44 0.14 5.45
CA ILE A 56 15.50 0.42 4.46
C ILE A 56 14.97 0.97 3.12
N HIS A 57 13.75 0.59 2.72
CA HIS A 57 13.12 1.05 1.48
C HIS A 57 12.47 2.45 1.62
N CYS A 58 12.48 3.03 2.82
CA CYS A 58 11.82 4.29 3.12
C CYS A 58 12.74 5.48 2.85
N GLU A 59 12.28 6.53 2.16
CA GLU A 59 13.06 7.75 1.91
C GLU A 59 13.55 8.44 3.18
N TYR A 60 12.83 8.25 4.29
CA TYR A 60 13.18 8.81 5.60
C TYR A 60 14.20 7.97 6.39
N PHE A 61 14.64 6.83 5.84
CA PHE A 61 15.68 6.01 6.45
C PHE A 61 17.06 6.47 5.97
N LEU A 62 17.80 7.06 6.91
CA LEU A 62 19.13 7.62 6.70
C LEU A 62 20.17 6.61 7.16
N VAL A 63 21.14 6.33 6.29
CA VAL A 63 22.29 5.45 6.53
C VAL A 63 23.55 6.30 6.49
N GLU A 64 24.58 5.92 7.25
CA GLU A 64 25.87 6.59 7.18
C GLU A 64 26.64 6.07 5.96
N LEU A 65 26.94 6.98 5.01
CA LEU A 65 27.53 6.64 3.71
C LEU A 65 28.93 6.01 3.82
N ASP A 66 29.66 6.30 4.90
CA ASP A 66 31.02 5.80 5.13
C ASP A 66 31.05 4.50 5.94
N SER A 67 29.89 3.95 6.30
CA SER A 67 29.79 2.70 7.04
C SER A 67 29.75 1.50 6.07
N PRO A 68 30.43 0.39 6.39
CA PRO A 68 30.34 -0.84 5.60
C PRO A 68 28.93 -1.45 5.65
N ASP A 69 28.16 -1.13 6.70
CA ASP A 69 26.84 -1.69 6.98
C ASP A 69 25.72 -0.71 6.59
N GLN A 70 25.41 -0.67 5.29
CA GLN A 70 24.30 0.14 4.73
C GLN A 70 22.91 -0.26 5.24
N ASP A 71 22.82 -1.32 6.03
CA ASP A 71 21.59 -1.77 6.68
C ASP A 71 21.33 -1.06 8.01
N PHE A 72 22.34 -0.45 8.64
CA PHE A 72 22.20 0.28 9.89
C PHE A 72 21.98 1.77 9.65
N GLY A 73 20.94 2.30 10.26
CA GLY A 73 20.56 3.70 10.07
C GLY A 73 19.47 4.13 11.02
N LYS A 74 18.94 5.33 10.80
CA LYS A 74 17.89 5.90 11.65
C LYS A 74 16.75 6.48 10.82
N CYS A 75 15.56 6.45 11.40
CA CYS A 75 14.41 7.10 10.80
C CYS A 75 14.39 8.57 11.19
N LYS A 76 14.50 9.46 10.19
CA LYS A 76 14.43 10.92 10.37
C LYS A 76 13.19 11.38 11.14
N LEU A 77 12.08 10.62 11.07
CA LEU A 77 10.80 11.00 11.64
C LEU A 77 10.54 10.49 13.06
N PHE A 78 11.12 9.34 13.44
CA PHE A 78 10.69 8.62 14.65
C PHE A 78 11.81 8.15 15.57
N SER A 79 13.04 8.01 15.08
CA SER A 79 14.13 7.42 15.89
C SER A 79 15.37 8.29 15.85
N ALA A 80 15.79 8.74 17.01
CA ALA A 80 17.12 9.33 17.19
C ALA A 80 18.23 8.27 17.22
N ARG A 81 17.88 7.00 17.53
CA ARG A 81 18.81 5.87 17.62
C ARG A 81 18.91 5.11 16.31
N GLU A 82 20.08 4.56 16.07
CA GLU A 82 20.37 3.68 14.94
C GLU A 82 19.79 2.28 15.18
N TYR A 83 19.34 1.68 14.09
CA TYR A 83 18.77 0.35 14.06
C TYR A 83 18.93 -0.26 12.67
N ASP A 84 18.83 -1.58 12.63
CA ASP A 84 18.82 -2.37 11.41
C ASP A 84 17.50 -2.17 10.62
N GLY A 85 17.62 -1.56 9.46
CA GLY A 85 16.52 -1.20 8.56
C GLY A 85 15.86 -2.41 7.88
N ASN A 86 16.53 -3.57 7.82
CA ASN A 86 16.00 -4.82 7.27
C ASN A 86 15.14 -5.59 8.28
N LYS A 87 15.44 -5.45 9.58
CA LYS A 87 14.67 -6.11 10.65
C LYS A 87 13.33 -5.44 10.93
N ARG A 88 13.22 -4.12 10.74
CA ARG A 88 11.98 -3.38 11.04
C ARG A 88 11.08 -3.20 9.82
N ASN A 89 9.79 -3.49 10.00
CA ASN A 89 8.75 -3.16 9.03
C ASN A 89 8.57 -1.65 8.93
N ALA A 90 8.18 -1.19 7.74
CA ALA A 90 7.88 0.20 7.47
C ALA A 90 6.70 0.70 8.30
N CYS A 91 6.78 1.94 8.77
CA CYS A 91 5.73 2.57 9.57
C CYS A 91 4.60 3.15 8.70
N SER A 92 3.55 3.68 9.34
CA SER A 92 2.42 4.31 8.65
C SER A 92 2.77 5.59 7.86
N LYS A 93 3.97 6.16 8.06
CA LYS A 93 4.51 7.30 7.29
C LYS A 93 5.53 6.86 6.23
N PHE A 94 5.50 5.59 5.85
CA PHE A 94 6.37 5.07 4.80
C PHE A 94 6.18 5.83 3.48
N SER A 95 7.30 6.19 2.88
CA SER A 95 7.37 6.71 1.52
C SER A 95 8.57 6.06 0.84
N ARG A 96 8.36 5.54 -0.36
CA ARG A 96 9.33 4.68 -1.04
C ARG A 96 10.48 5.52 -1.60
N LYS A 97 11.73 5.09 -1.39
CA LYS A 97 12.89 5.63 -2.13
C LYS A 97 12.67 5.42 -3.63
N MET A 98 12.62 6.52 -4.39
CA MET A 98 12.68 6.47 -5.85
C MET A 98 14.16 6.37 -6.22
N LEU A 99 14.63 5.19 -6.65
CA LEU A 99 15.94 5.08 -7.28
C LEU A 99 15.84 5.78 -8.64
N ILE A 100 16.36 6.99 -8.72
CA ILE A 100 16.61 7.64 -10.01
C ILE A 100 17.87 6.96 -10.55
N GLU A 101 17.70 5.96 -11.39
CA GLU A 101 18.79 5.46 -12.23
C GLU A 101 19.15 6.59 -13.20
N VAL A 102 20.21 7.33 -12.90
CA VAL A 102 20.83 8.25 -13.85
C VAL A 102 21.60 7.39 -14.84
N SER A 103 21.04 7.20 -16.04
CA SER A 103 21.71 6.57 -17.18
C SER A 103 22.83 7.44 -17.74
#